data_AF-A0A960HNY2-F1
#
_entry.id   AF-A0A960HNY2-F1
#
_cell.length_a   1.000
_cell.length_b   1.000
_cell.length_c   1.000
_cell.angle_alpha   90.00
_cell.angle_beta   90.00
_cell.angle_gamma   90.00
#
_symmetry.space_group_name_H-M   'P 1'
#
loop_
_entity.id
_entity.type
_entity.pdbx_description
1 polymer ?
#
loop_
_entity_poly.entity_id
_entity_poly.type
_entity_poly.pdbx_seq_one_letter_code
_entity_poly.pdbx_strand_id
1 'polypeptide(L)'
;MSGDRTLPGGAQPPPGFEPWCTTLRGQQAFRHEVPGGAAALDTWRALRGRHARTGLWPVLLGADPQVVDQLTWRLGMLARDAPGIPDLADAPDVSELFDRWITAVADDGYLDDVPSHLAKLEADAEVIRGRLTERPDEAAVAALAGDQVTIALVPAAGGWEVPALLAWSGAERADIGGPEHLAVLHLWHESHGAELVSLGLERMELLVDEPPADARGAFELAVQHYAYCPALMDNLVPALGALAATLFGRHWLFDWS
;
A
#
# COMPACT_ATOMS: atom_id res chain seq x y z
N MET A 1 14.07 13.91 24.71
CA MET A 1 14.62 14.89 23.76
C MET A 1 13.48 15.34 22.87
N SER A 2 13.12 16.62 22.89
CA SER A 2 12.08 17.17 22.01
C SER A 2 12.63 17.15 20.59
N GLY A 3 12.16 16.23 19.75
CA GLY A 3 12.48 16.22 18.32
C GLY A 3 12.07 17.54 17.69
N ASP A 4 12.82 17.96 16.68
CA ASP A 4 12.51 19.16 15.91
C ASP A 4 11.12 19.00 15.29
N ARG A 5 10.19 19.90 15.64
CA ARG A 5 8.77 19.83 15.20
C ARG A 5 8.59 20.41 13.79
N THR A 6 9.69 20.68 13.10
CA THR A 6 9.70 21.28 11.78
C THR A 6 9.89 20.22 10.71
N LEU A 7 9.29 20.48 9.55
CA LEU A 7 9.47 19.70 8.33
C LEU A 7 10.93 19.77 7.84
N PRO A 8 11.36 18.87 6.95
CA PRO A 8 12.63 19.02 6.24
C PRO A 8 12.79 20.46 5.70
N GLY A 9 13.89 21.14 6.05
CA GLY A 9 14.12 22.55 5.68
C GLY A 9 13.52 23.61 6.62
N GLY A 10 12.99 23.22 7.79
CA GLY A 10 12.51 24.16 8.82
C GLY A 10 11.10 24.70 8.60
N ALA A 11 10.35 24.17 7.62
CA ALA A 11 8.97 24.59 7.37
C ALA A 11 8.01 24.06 8.46
N GLN A 12 6.90 24.77 8.71
CA GLN A 12 5.84 24.27 9.59
C GLN A 12 4.93 23.30 8.83
N PRO A 13 4.37 22.27 9.51
CA PRO A 13 3.34 21.43 8.90
C PRO A 13 2.12 22.28 8.49
N PRO A 14 1.29 21.81 7.54
CA PRO A 14 0.07 22.52 7.18
C PRO A 14 -0.80 22.78 8.41
N PRO A 15 -1.53 23.91 8.48
CA PRO A 15 -2.41 24.20 9.61
C PRO A 15 -3.37 23.05 9.90
N GLY A 16 -3.52 22.70 11.18
CA GLY A 16 -4.36 21.57 11.63
C GLY A 16 -3.63 20.26 11.82
N PHE A 17 -2.46 20.07 11.21
CA PHE A 17 -1.64 18.87 11.43
C PHE A 17 -0.93 18.92 12.78
N GLU A 18 -1.11 17.86 13.57
CA GLU A 18 -0.43 17.65 14.85
C GLU A 18 0.68 16.59 14.72
N PRO A 19 1.73 16.63 15.56
CA PRO A 19 2.72 15.55 15.63
C PRO A 19 2.06 14.20 15.92
N TRP A 20 2.44 13.15 15.19
CA TRP A 20 1.88 11.81 15.34
C TRP A 20 2.91 10.80 15.86
N CYS A 21 3.88 10.42 15.02
CA CYS A 21 4.92 9.45 15.35
C CYS A 21 6.27 9.90 14.77
N THR A 22 7.32 9.16 15.13
CA THR A 22 8.66 9.37 14.59
C THR A 22 9.01 8.19 13.69
N THR A 23 9.40 8.46 12.45
CA THR A 23 9.90 7.43 11.52
C THR A 23 11.16 6.78 12.09
N LEU A 24 11.53 5.60 11.60
CA LEU A 24 12.81 4.96 11.94
C LEU A 24 14.06 5.79 11.55
N ARG A 25 13.94 6.80 10.69
CA ARG A 25 14.99 7.82 10.41
C ARG A 25 15.05 8.96 11.43
N GLY A 26 14.23 8.94 12.48
CA GLY A 26 14.16 10.00 13.47
C GLY A 26 13.36 11.23 13.04
N GLN A 27 12.69 11.19 11.88
CA GLN A 27 11.92 12.32 11.35
C GLN A 27 10.47 12.31 11.89
N GLN A 28 9.93 13.51 12.15
CA GLN A 28 8.57 13.68 12.67
C GLN A 28 7.53 13.48 11.54
N ALA A 29 6.60 12.55 11.75
CA ALA A 29 5.37 12.45 10.97
C ALA A 29 4.22 13.20 11.67
N PHE A 30 3.22 13.61 10.89
CA PHE A 30 2.08 14.40 11.37
C PHE A 30 0.76 13.72 11.01
N ARG A 31 -0.32 14.07 11.70
CA ARG A 31 -1.68 13.62 11.35
C ARG A 31 -2.71 14.74 11.48
N HIS A 32 -3.84 14.59 10.80
CA HIS A 32 -4.99 15.46 10.87
C HIS A 32 -6.28 14.67 10.58
N GLU A 33 -7.42 15.16 11.06
CA GLU A 33 -8.74 14.64 10.68
C GLU A 33 -9.29 15.46 9.51
N VAL A 34 -9.86 14.77 8.52
CA VAL A 34 -10.47 15.39 7.35
C VAL A 34 -11.85 14.77 7.09
N PRO A 35 -12.78 15.48 6.42
CA PRO A 35 -14.03 14.87 5.97
C PRO A 35 -13.77 13.64 5.10
N GLY A 36 -14.49 12.54 5.35
CA GLY A 36 -14.32 11.28 4.63
C GLY A 36 -14.85 11.29 3.19
N GLY A 37 -14.92 10.09 2.57
CA GLY A 37 -15.35 9.94 1.18
C GLY A 37 -14.46 10.68 0.18
N ALA A 38 -15.06 11.23 -0.88
CA ALA A 38 -14.32 11.93 -1.94
C ALA A 38 -13.47 13.11 -1.43
N ALA A 39 -13.91 13.81 -0.37
CA ALA A 39 -13.18 14.95 0.20
C ALA A 39 -11.84 14.53 0.83
N ALA A 40 -11.79 13.36 1.47
CA ALA A 40 -10.54 12.80 2.00
C ALA A 40 -9.57 12.45 0.86
N LEU A 41 -10.09 11.86 -0.23
CA LEU A 41 -9.26 11.51 -1.39
C LEU A 41 -8.75 12.76 -2.12
N ASP A 42 -9.58 13.80 -2.28
CA ASP A 42 -9.15 15.08 -2.85
C ASP A 42 -8.07 15.74 -1.99
N THR A 43 -8.19 15.65 -0.66
CA THR A 43 -7.16 16.11 0.27
C THR A 43 -5.87 15.31 0.12
N TRP A 44 -5.96 13.99 0.01
CA TRP A 44 -4.82 13.11 -0.26
C TRP A 44 -4.11 13.50 -1.58
N ARG A 45 -4.86 13.67 -2.68
CA ARG A 45 -4.31 14.09 -3.99
C ARG A 45 -3.64 15.47 -3.92
N ALA A 46 -4.25 16.42 -3.22
CA ALA A 46 -3.69 17.77 -3.06
C ALA A 46 -2.38 17.78 -2.23
N LEU A 47 -2.25 16.89 -1.25
CA LEU A 47 -1.02 16.72 -0.48
C LEU A 47 0.04 15.95 -1.29
N ARG A 48 -0.38 14.90 -2.02
CA ARG A 48 0.48 14.11 -2.91
C ARG A 48 1.12 14.97 -3.99
N GLY A 49 0.35 15.90 -4.58
CA GLY A 49 0.86 16.87 -5.57
C GLY A 49 1.89 17.86 -5.01
N ARG A 50 2.04 17.97 -3.69
CA ARG A 50 3.04 18.81 -3.02
C ARG A 50 4.26 18.02 -2.53
N HIS A 51 4.21 16.69 -2.53
CA HIS A 51 5.25 15.81 -1.99
C HIS A 51 6.65 16.12 -2.55
N ALA A 52 6.78 16.36 -3.87
CA ALA A 52 8.07 16.71 -4.48
C ALA A 52 8.73 17.98 -3.89
N ARG A 53 7.94 18.86 -3.25
CA ARG A 53 8.42 20.08 -2.58
C ARG A 53 8.58 19.93 -1.08
N THR A 54 7.77 19.07 -0.45
CA THR A 54 7.71 18.94 1.02
C THR A 54 8.47 17.73 1.56
N GLY A 55 8.69 16.71 0.73
CA GLY A 55 9.17 15.39 1.14
C GLY A 55 8.20 14.61 2.03
N LEU A 56 6.92 15.04 2.10
CA LEU A 56 5.90 14.41 2.94
C LEU A 56 4.88 13.65 2.10
N TRP A 57 4.79 12.35 2.31
CA TRP A 57 3.84 11.49 1.65
C TRP A 57 2.53 11.41 2.45
N PRO A 58 1.36 11.65 1.85
CA PRO A 58 0.07 11.49 2.52
C PRO A 58 -0.36 10.03 2.63
N VAL A 59 -0.95 9.64 3.76
CA VAL A 59 -1.44 8.28 4.00
C VAL A 59 -2.75 8.34 4.78
N LEU A 60 -3.82 7.73 4.29
CA LEU A 60 -5.07 7.58 5.02
C LEU A 60 -4.93 6.44 6.04
N LEU A 61 -5.26 6.71 7.30
CA LEU A 61 -5.19 5.72 8.39
C LEU A 61 -6.55 5.08 8.72
N GLY A 62 -7.62 5.57 8.08
CA GLY A 62 -8.99 5.10 8.28
C GLY A 62 -9.85 6.02 9.15
N ALA A 63 -11.12 5.64 9.31
CA ALA A 63 -12.14 6.44 10.00
C ALA A 63 -12.36 6.06 11.47
N ASP A 64 -11.93 4.86 11.90
CA ASP A 64 -12.12 4.40 13.27
C ASP A 64 -10.95 4.85 14.16
N PRO A 65 -11.15 5.78 15.12
CA PRO A 65 -10.08 6.26 15.97
C PRO A 65 -9.45 5.16 16.83
N GLN A 66 -10.20 4.13 17.23
CA GLN A 66 -9.65 3.03 18.03
C GLN A 66 -8.67 2.18 17.22
N VAL A 67 -8.99 1.95 15.95
CA VAL A 67 -8.11 1.24 15.01
C VAL A 67 -6.86 2.07 14.74
N VAL A 68 -7.00 3.38 14.53
CA VAL A 68 -5.87 4.31 14.33
C VAL A 68 -4.96 4.38 15.55
N ASP A 69 -5.52 4.41 16.77
CA ASP A 69 -4.76 4.40 18.01
C ASP A 69 -4.02 3.07 18.21
N GLN A 70 -4.67 1.95 17.89
CA GLN A 70 -4.04 0.64 17.92
C GLN A 70 -2.89 0.53 16.92
N LEU A 71 -3.07 1.04 15.69
CA LEU A 71 -2.02 1.13 14.69
C LEU A 71 -0.84 1.94 15.25
N THR A 72 -1.13 3.15 15.74
CA THR A 72 -0.12 4.06 16.32
C THR A 72 0.70 3.38 17.42
N TRP A 73 0.03 2.64 18.32
CA TRP A 73 0.70 1.90 19.38
C TRP A 73 1.59 0.77 18.84
N ARG A 74 1.13 0.01 17.82
CA ARG A 74 1.94 -1.05 17.17
C ARG A 74 3.20 -0.46 16.53
N LEU A 75 3.07 0.62 15.76
CA LEU A 75 4.22 1.30 15.14
C LEU A 75 5.27 1.67 16.21
N GLY A 76 4.82 2.27 17.32
CA GLY A 76 5.70 2.68 18.41
C GLY A 76 6.32 1.50 19.18
N MET A 77 5.67 0.34 19.23
CA MET A 77 6.25 -0.88 19.80
C MET A 77 7.36 -1.41 18.91
N LEU A 78 7.05 -1.64 17.63
CA LEU A 78 7.95 -2.30 16.70
C LEU A 78 9.16 -1.44 16.37
N ALA A 79 9.00 -0.13 16.33
CA ALA A 79 10.11 0.79 16.14
C ALA A 79 11.19 0.72 17.25
N ARG A 80 10.91 0.07 18.40
CA ARG A 80 11.92 -0.15 19.44
C ARG A 80 12.84 -1.33 19.14
N ASP A 81 12.32 -2.34 18.44
CA ASP A 81 13.00 -3.61 18.20
C ASP A 81 13.44 -3.77 16.75
N ALA A 82 12.86 -2.99 15.82
CA ALA A 82 13.28 -2.93 14.44
C ALA A 82 14.63 -2.18 14.32
N PRO A 83 15.67 -2.78 13.72
CA PRO A 83 16.83 -2.01 13.32
C PRO A 83 16.38 -0.91 12.34
N GLY A 84 17.11 0.21 12.30
CA GLY A 84 16.79 1.30 11.38
C GLY A 84 16.55 0.81 9.94
N ILE A 85 15.82 1.61 9.16
CA ILE A 85 15.42 1.25 7.80
C ILE A 85 16.65 0.97 6.94
N PRO A 86 16.66 -0.09 6.11
CA PRO A 86 17.62 -0.18 5.02
C PRO A 86 17.46 1.03 4.08
N ASP A 87 18.56 1.57 3.57
CA ASP A 87 18.45 2.37 2.35
C ASP A 87 17.92 1.46 1.22
N LEU A 88 17.28 2.02 0.19
CA LEU A 88 16.74 1.20 -0.91
C LEU A 88 17.81 0.27 -1.53
N ALA A 89 19.08 0.71 -1.54
CA ALA A 89 20.22 -0.09 -2.00
C ALA A 89 20.54 -1.32 -1.12
N ASP A 90 20.08 -1.32 0.13
CA ASP A 90 20.22 -2.41 1.10
C ASP A 90 18.95 -3.28 1.20
N ALA A 91 17.90 -2.95 0.42
CA ALA A 91 16.70 -3.76 0.35
C ALA A 91 17.00 -5.12 -0.33
N PRO A 92 16.29 -6.21 0.04
CA PRO A 92 16.42 -7.49 -0.63
C PRO A 92 16.12 -7.40 -2.13
N ASP A 93 16.76 -8.26 -2.93
CA ASP A 93 16.43 -8.38 -4.35
C ASP A 93 14.99 -8.88 -4.52
N VAL A 94 14.16 -8.06 -5.17
CA VAL A 94 12.73 -8.34 -5.31
C VAL A 94 12.45 -9.58 -6.16
N SER A 95 13.34 -9.93 -7.10
CA SER A 95 13.21 -11.15 -7.90
C SER A 95 13.47 -12.38 -7.04
N GLU A 96 14.52 -12.35 -6.20
CA GLU A 96 14.81 -13.42 -5.24
C GLU A 96 13.68 -13.59 -4.20
N LEU A 97 13.07 -12.47 -3.76
CA LEU A 97 11.88 -12.51 -2.90
C LEU A 97 10.73 -13.25 -3.57
N PHE A 98 10.36 -12.86 -4.79
CA PHE A 98 9.26 -13.49 -5.51
C PHE A 98 9.54 -14.95 -5.86
N ASP A 99 10.75 -15.31 -6.30
CA ASP A 99 11.12 -16.69 -6.55
C ASP A 99 10.88 -17.57 -5.31
N ARG A 100 11.30 -17.08 -4.14
CA ARG A 100 11.10 -17.76 -2.85
C ARG A 100 9.62 -17.87 -2.48
N TRP A 101 8.88 -16.77 -2.53
CA TRP A 101 7.48 -16.75 -2.09
C TRP A 101 6.55 -17.51 -3.05
N ILE A 102 6.75 -17.38 -4.37
CA ILE A 102 6.00 -18.14 -5.37
C ILE A 102 6.24 -19.63 -5.18
N THR A 103 7.48 -20.04 -4.91
CA THR A 103 7.79 -21.44 -4.58
C THR A 103 7.06 -21.90 -3.32
N ALA A 104 6.95 -21.05 -2.30
CA ALA A 104 6.28 -21.40 -1.05
C ALA A 104 4.76 -21.60 -1.20
N VAL A 105 4.12 -20.89 -2.13
CA VAL A 105 2.66 -20.97 -2.37
C VAL A 105 2.29 -21.87 -3.55
N ALA A 106 3.27 -22.46 -4.23
CA ALA A 106 3.03 -23.27 -5.44
C ALA A 106 2.17 -24.52 -5.16
N ASP A 107 2.27 -25.08 -3.95
CA ASP A 107 1.57 -26.31 -3.56
C ASP A 107 0.10 -26.08 -3.15
N ASP A 108 -0.39 -24.84 -3.13
CA ASP A 108 -1.75 -24.49 -2.69
C ASP A 108 -2.82 -24.74 -3.78
N GLY A 109 -2.41 -25.15 -4.98
CA GLY A 109 -3.30 -25.56 -6.08
C GLY A 109 -3.97 -24.40 -6.85
N TYR A 110 -3.85 -23.16 -6.40
CA TYR A 110 -4.37 -21.99 -7.11
C TYR A 110 -3.68 -21.72 -8.46
N LEU A 111 -2.54 -22.38 -8.70
CA LEU A 111 -1.75 -22.31 -9.93
C LEU A 111 -1.92 -23.55 -10.84
N ASP A 112 -2.84 -24.47 -10.52
CA ASP A 112 -2.93 -25.76 -11.24
C ASP A 112 -3.50 -25.64 -12.66
N ASP A 113 -4.38 -24.66 -12.93
CA ASP A 113 -5.06 -24.49 -14.22
C ASP A 113 -4.87 -23.08 -14.81
N VAL A 114 -3.62 -22.61 -14.79
CA VAL A 114 -3.23 -21.33 -15.40
C VAL A 114 -3.74 -21.18 -16.85
N PRO A 115 -3.61 -22.18 -17.75
CA PRO A 115 -4.06 -22.02 -19.14
C PRO A 115 -5.55 -21.69 -19.26
N SER A 116 -6.41 -22.35 -18.49
CA SER A 116 -7.86 -22.10 -18.54
C SER A 116 -8.21 -20.75 -17.93
N HIS A 117 -7.57 -20.38 -16.81
CA HIS A 117 -7.78 -19.07 -16.20
C HIS A 117 -7.33 -17.93 -17.13
N LEU A 118 -6.17 -18.06 -17.77
CA LEU A 118 -5.66 -17.07 -18.72
C LEU A 118 -6.57 -16.94 -19.94
N ALA A 119 -6.99 -18.06 -20.56
CA ALA A 119 -7.87 -18.03 -21.71
C ALA A 119 -9.22 -17.36 -21.41
N LYS A 120 -9.77 -17.59 -20.21
CA LYS A 120 -10.98 -16.90 -19.75
C LYS A 120 -10.73 -15.40 -19.55
N LEU A 121 -9.63 -15.04 -18.90
CA LEU A 121 -9.28 -13.64 -18.67
C LEU A 121 -9.06 -12.89 -19.99
N GLU A 122 -8.39 -13.50 -20.97
CA GLU A 122 -8.20 -12.96 -22.32
C GLU A 122 -9.53 -12.68 -23.02
N ALA A 123 -10.49 -13.61 -22.92
CA ALA A 123 -11.81 -13.45 -23.52
C ALA A 123 -12.62 -12.29 -22.90
N ASP A 124 -12.47 -12.08 -21.59
CA ASP A 124 -13.26 -11.10 -20.83
C ASP A 124 -12.53 -9.76 -20.61
N ALA A 125 -11.24 -9.65 -20.97
CA ALA A 125 -10.34 -8.56 -20.57
C ALA A 125 -10.89 -7.16 -20.90
N GLU A 126 -11.37 -6.96 -22.12
CA GLU A 126 -11.86 -5.64 -22.57
C GLU A 126 -13.11 -5.20 -21.80
N VAL A 127 -14.03 -6.14 -21.55
CA VAL A 127 -15.26 -5.88 -20.78
C VAL A 127 -14.92 -5.55 -19.33
N ILE A 128 -14.01 -6.31 -18.73
CA ILE A 128 -13.55 -6.09 -17.35
C ILE A 128 -12.86 -4.72 -17.23
N ARG A 129 -11.95 -4.41 -18.14
CA ARG A 129 -11.23 -3.13 -18.16
C ARG A 129 -12.16 -1.94 -18.31
N GLY A 130 -13.11 -2.00 -19.24
CA GLY A 130 -14.11 -0.93 -19.42
C GLY A 130 -14.85 -0.65 -18.12
N ARG A 131 -15.34 -1.70 -17.44
CA ARG A 131 -16.05 -1.56 -16.15
C ARG A 131 -15.18 -0.99 -15.03
N LEU A 132 -13.91 -1.41 -14.94
CA LEU A 132 -13.01 -0.98 -13.87
C LEU A 132 -12.47 0.43 -14.10
N THR A 133 -12.31 0.85 -15.36
CA THR A 133 -11.92 2.23 -15.72
C THR A 133 -13.00 3.24 -15.36
N GLU A 134 -14.28 2.85 -15.46
CA GLU A 134 -15.43 3.68 -15.08
C GLU A 134 -15.64 3.77 -13.56
N ARG A 135 -14.98 2.91 -12.76
CA ARG A 135 -15.11 2.94 -11.30
C ARG A 135 -14.32 4.13 -10.75
N PRO A 136 -14.96 5.09 -10.06
CA PRO A 136 -14.24 6.21 -9.47
C PRO A 136 -13.39 5.72 -8.29
N ASP A 137 -12.18 6.30 -8.15
CA ASP A 137 -11.21 5.92 -7.12
C ASP A 137 -11.81 6.02 -5.71
N GLU A 138 -12.64 7.04 -5.43
CA GLU A 138 -13.28 7.20 -4.12
C GLU A 138 -14.30 6.10 -3.78
N ALA A 139 -14.82 5.39 -4.79
CA ALA A 139 -15.64 4.20 -4.58
C ALA A 139 -14.81 2.91 -4.49
N ALA A 140 -13.50 2.99 -4.78
CA ALA A 140 -12.57 1.87 -4.67
C ALA A 140 -11.86 1.86 -3.32
N VAL A 141 -11.38 3.02 -2.86
CA VAL A 141 -10.56 3.12 -1.65
C VAL A 141 -11.42 2.94 -0.39
N ALA A 142 -11.23 1.82 0.32
CA ALA A 142 -12.05 1.42 1.46
C ALA A 142 -11.79 2.30 2.69
N ALA A 143 -10.57 2.78 2.88
CA ALA A 143 -10.19 3.67 3.97
C ALA A 143 -10.94 5.01 4.02
N LEU A 144 -11.65 5.37 2.95
CA LEU A 144 -12.49 6.57 2.88
C LEU A 144 -13.83 6.42 3.60
N ALA A 145 -14.20 5.20 4.01
CA ALA A 145 -15.50 4.90 4.60
C ALA A 145 -15.65 5.52 6.00
N GLY A 146 -16.40 6.62 6.08
CA GLY A 146 -16.73 7.31 7.33
C GLY A 146 -17.00 8.79 7.09
N ASP A 147 -17.59 9.48 8.08
CA ASP A 147 -17.82 10.93 7.99
C ASP A 147 -16.52 11.73 8.17
N GLN A 148 -15.56 11.18 8.92
CA GLN A 148 -14.23 11.71 9.14
C GLN A 148 -13.20 10.60 8.97
N VAL A 149 -12.02 10.95 8.44
CA VAL A 149 -10.90 10.03 8.22
C VAL A 149 -9.63 10.68 8.76
N THR A 150 -8.77 9.89 9.41
CA THR A 150 -7.44 10.36 9.79
C THR A 150 -6.50 10.26 8.59
N ILE A 151 -5.81 11.36 8.28
CA ILE A 151 -4.75 11.41 7.27
C ILE A 151 -3.42 11.76 7.94
N ALA A 152 -2.36 11.04 7.58
CA ALA A 152 -1.00 11.27 8.02
C ALA A 152 -0.14 11.87 6.92
N LEU A 153 0.92 12.57 7.32
CA LEU A 153 2.01 13.06 6.48
C LEU A 153 3.32 12.47 6.99
N VAL A 154 3.93 11.61 6.20
CA VAL A 154 5.14 10.86 6.56
C VAL A 154 6.33 11.37 5.74
N PRO A 155 7.45 11.78 6.36
CA PRO A 155 8.68 12.07 5.64
C PRO A 155 9.18 10.83 4.89
N ALA A 156 9.13 10.87 3.56
CA ALA A 156 9.45 9.72 2.70
C ALA A 156 9.84 10.17 1.28
N ALA A 157 10.71 9.40 0.63
CA ALA A 157 11.07 9.59 -0.78
C ALA A 157 9.89 9.28 -1.73
N GLY A 158 8.98 8.42 -1.31
CA GLY A 158 7.74 8.08 -2.02
C GLY A 158 6.86 7.17 -1.16
N GLY A 159 5.65 6.88 -1.64
CA GLY A 159 4.70 6.03 -0.90
C GLY A 159 5.21 4.63 -0.61
N TRP A 160 6.05 4.11 -1.51
CA TRP A 160 6.70 2.80 -1.40
C TRP A 160 7.63 2.66 -0.19
N GLU A 161 8.13 3.78 0.37
CA GLU A 161 9.05 3.77 1.50
C GLU A 161 8.34 3.76 2.86
N VAL A 162 7.08 4.20 2.88
CA VAL A 162 6.34 4.49 4.11
C VAL A 162 6.20 3.28 5.04
N PRO A 163 5.83 2.07 4.59
CA PRO A 163 5.68 0.94 5.52
C PRO A 163 6.99 0.61 6.25
N ALA A 164 8.12 0.68 5.54
CA ALA A 164 9.45 0.48 6.11
C ALA A 164 9.82 1.59 7.10
N LEU A 165 9.54 2.86 6.76
CA LEU A 165 9.75 4.02 7.65
C LEU A 165 8.99 3.97 8.96
N LEU A 166 7.82 3.34 8.97
CA LEU A 166 6.94 3.27 10.13
C LEU A 166 7.12 2.00 10.97
N ALA A 167 7.98 1.06 10.56
CA ALA A 167 8.01 -0.29 11.13
C ALA A 167 6.62 -0.95 11.09
N TRP A 168 5.89 -0.81 9.97
CA TRP A 168 4.56 -1.37 9.83
C TRP A 168 4.61 -2.90 9.79
N SER A 169 3.83 -3.56 10.65
CA SER A 169 3.80 -5.03 10.79
C SER A 169 2.55 -5.68 10.22
N GLY A 170 1.82 -5.01 9.33
CA GLY A 170 0.54 -5.52 8.83
C GLY A 170 0.63 -6.91 8.20
N ALA A 171 1.81 -7.29 7.73
CA ALA A 171 2.10 -8.59 7.12
C ALA A 171 3.05 -9.48 7.95
N GLU A 172 3.27 -9.20 9.23
CA GLU A 172 4.27 -9.90 10.07
C GLU A 172 4.04 -11.41 10.15
N ARG A 173 2.78 -11.87 10.14
CA ARG A 173 2.44 -13.31 10.14
C ARG A 173 2.90 -14.04 8.87
N ALA A 174 3.15 -13.31 7.79
CA ALA A 174 3.67 -13.83 6.53
C ALA A 174 5.20 -13.68 6.44
N ASP A 175 5.87 -13.30 7.54
CA ASP A 175 7.30 -12.99 7.58
C ASP A 175 7.72 -11.89 6.57
N ILE A 176 6.82 -10.93 6.32
CA ILE A 176 7.04 -9.78 5.45
C ILE A 176 7.20 -8.54 6.33
N GLY A 177 8.36 -7.89 6.26
CA GLY A 177 8.71 -6.71 7.03
C GLY A 177 8.98 -5.49 6.17
N GLY A 178 9.55 -4.47 6.82
CA GLY A 178 9.90 -3.19 6.18
C GLY A 178 10.75 -3.34 4.90
N PRO A 179 11.87 -4.08 4.91
CA PRO A 179 12.71 -4.26 3.72
C PRO A 179 11.98 -4.93 2.56
N GLU A 180 11.15 -5.93 2.83
CA GLU A 180 10.36 -6.64 1.83
C GLU A 180 9.26 -5.73 1.24
N HIS A 181 8.53 -5.01 2.09
CA HIS A 181 7.56 -4.00 1.65
C HIS A 181 8.22 -2.94 0.76
N LEU A 182 9.40 -2.46 1.16
CA LEU A 182 10.16 -1.45 0.42
C LEU A 182 10.48 -1.93 -1.00
N ALA A 183 11.06 -3.13 -1.13
CA ALA A 183 11.46 -3.71 -2.41
C ALA A 183 10.26 -3.93 -3.35
N VAL A 184 9.20 -4.55 -2.83
CA VAL A 184 7.98 -4.87 -3.60
C VAL A 184 7.26 -3.60 -4.06
N LEU A 185 7.04 -2.65 -3.15
CA LEU A 185 6.33 -1.42 -3.50
C LEU A 185 7.15 -0.52 -4.42
N HIS A 186 8.48 -0.51 -4.31
CA HIS A 186 9.33 0.22 -5.24
C HIS A 186 9.24 -0.36 -6.65
N LEU A 187 9.31 -1.69 -6.79
CA LEU A 187 9.12 -2.36 -8.08
C LEU A 187 7.79 -1.96 -8.73
N TRP A 188 6.69 -2.04 -7.97
CA TRP A 188 5.36 -1.70 -8.49
C TRP A 188 5.18 -0.21 -8.74
N HIS A 189 5.86 0.65 -7.98
CA HIS A 189 5.92 2.07 -8.28
C HIS A 189 6.59 2.32 -9.65
N GLU A 190 7.72 1.68 -9.92
CA GLU A 190 8.45 1.85 -11.18
C GLU A 190 7.72 1.24 -12.39
N SER A 191 7.07 0.10 -12.21
CA SER A 191 6.42 -0.65 -13.30
C SER A 191 4.99 -0.23 -13.59
N HIS A 192 4.25 0.25 -12.58
CA HIS A 192 2.81 0.52 -12.69
C HIS A 192 2.42 1.91 -12.16
N GLY A 193 3.36 2.71 -11.65
CA GLY A 193 3.03 3.96 -10.98
C GLY A 193 2.20 3.73 -9.71
N ALA A 194 2.41 2.60 -9.03
CA ALA A 194 1.69 2.30 -7.80
C ALA A 194 2.07 3.29 -6.69
N GLU A 195 1.06 3.85 -6.02
CA GLU A 195 1.17 4.89 -5.01
C GLU A 195 0.40 4.51 -3.76
N LEU A 196 1.08 4.50 -2.62
CA LEU A 196 0.45 4.22 -1.33
C LEU A 196 -0.60 5.26 -0.97
N VAL A 197 -1.83 4.82 -0.77
CA VAL A 197 -2.95 5.67 -0.37
C VAL A 197 -3.35 5.45 1.08
N SER A 198 -3.40 4.20 1.54
CA SER A 198 -3.82 3.89 2.91
C SER A 198 -2.99 2.80 3.58
N LEU A 199 -2.82 2.92 4.89
CA LEU A 199 -2.34 1.89 5.79
C LEU A 199 -3.28 1.76 7.00
N GLY A 200 -3.79 0.55 7.21
CA GLY A 200 -4.51 0.14 8.41
C GLY A 200 -3.66 -0.78 9.30
N LEU A 201 -4.31 -1.58 10.15
CA LEU A 201 -3.60 -2.56 11.00
C LEU A 201 -2.95 -3.69 10.18
N GLU A 202 -3.72 -4.30 9.27
CA GLU A 202 -3.32 -5.42 8.42
C GLU A 202 -3.74 -5.19 6.95
N ARG A 203 -4.14 -3.94 6.63
CA ARG A 203 -4.60 -3.55 5.29
C ARG A 203 -3.71 -2.48 4.68
N MET A 204 -3.49 -2.59 3.37
CA MET A 204 -2.81 -1.58 2.57
C MET A 204 -3.55 -1.36 1.26
N GLU A 205 -3.66 -0.10 0.86
CA GLU A 205 -4.31 0.28 -0.40
C GLU A 205 -3.39 1.14 -1.25
N LEU A 206 -3.33 0.82 -2.54
CA LEU A 206 -2.55 1.54 -3.55
C LEU A 206 -3.48 2.07 -4.63
N LEU A 207 -3.17 3.26 -5.15
CA LEU A 207 -3.69 3.72 -6.43
C LEU A 207 -2.62 3.55 -7.51
N VAL A 208 -3.05 3.22 -8.72
CA VAL A 208 -2.18 2.77 -9.81
C VAL A 208 -2.45 3.57 -11.06
N ASP A 209 -1.38 4.10 -11.65
CA ASP A 209 -1.49 4.93 -12.86
C ASP A 209 -1.53 4.08 -14.13
N GLU A 210 -0.68 3.06 -14.20
CA GLU A 210 -0.50 2.19 -15.37
C GLU A 210 -0.83 0.72 -15.01
N PRO A 211 -2.13 0.37 -14.86
CA PRO A 211 -2.53 -1.02 -14.65
C PRO A 211 -2.15 -1.89 -15.86
N PRO A 212 -2.00 -3.23 -15.69
CA PRO A 212 -1.63 -4.13 -16.77
C PRO A 212 -2.50 -3.99 -18.03
N ALA A 213 -1.84 -3.94 -19.19
CA ALA A 213 -2.48 -3.70 -20.48
C ALA A 213 -3.06 -4.96 -21.15
N ASP A 214 -2.79 -6.14 -20.62
CA ASP A 214 -3.30 -7.41 -21.14
C ASP A 214 -3.47 -8.46 -20.04
N ALA A 215 -4.15 -9.55 -20.39
CA ALA A 215 -4.45 -10.66 -19.48
C ALA A 215 -3.19 -11.36 -18.97
N ARG A 216 -2.14 -11.43 -19.78
CA ARG A 216 -0.89 -12.07 -19.38
C ARG A 216 -0.19 -11.28 -18.29
N GLY A 217 0.00 -9.98 -18.49
CA GLY A 217 0.58 -9.08 -17.50
C GLY A 217 -0.26 -9.02 -16.22
N ALA A 218 -1.59 -8.99 -16.35
CA ALA A 218 -2.49 -9.06 -15.21
C ALA A 218 -2.33 -10.38 -14.42
N PHE A 219 -2.13 -11.50 -15.11
CA PHE A 219 -1.94 -12.80 -14.46
C PHE A 219 -0.57 -12.92 -13.79
N GLU A 220 0.51 -12.49 -14.46
CA GLU A 220 1.86 -12.46 -13.89
C GLU A 220 1.89 -11.58 -12.62
N LEU A 221 1.22 -10.42 -12.65
CA LEU A 221 1.08 -9.56 -11.47
C LEU A 221 0.20 -10.20 -10.39
N ALA A 222 -0.87 -10.93 -10.75
CA ALA A 222 -1.69 -11.64 -9.77
C ALA A 222 -0.90 -12.71 -9.00
N VAL A 223 0.03 -13.40 -9.66
CA VAL A 223 0.94 -14.34 -8.99
C VAL A 223 1.81 -13.60 -7.97
N GLN A 224 2.36 -12.44 -8.32
CA GLN A 224 3.13 -11.61 -7.38
C GLN A 224 2.28 -11.15 -6.19
N HIS A 225 1.05 -10.67 -6.45
CA HIS A 225 0.12 -10.23 -5.41
C HIS A 225 -0.23 -11.36 -4.45
N TYR A 226 -0.51 -12.55 -4.99
CA TYR A 226 -0.79 -13.74 -4.18
C TYR A 226 0.42 -14.16 -3.35
N ALA A 227 1.62 -14.19 -3.93
CA ALA A 227 2.84 -14.52 -3.20
C ALA A 227 3.14 -13.51 -2.08
N TYR A 228 2.86 -12.23 -2.30
CA TYR A 228 3.05 -11.15 -1.33
C TYR A 228 1.95 -11.08 -0.25
N CYS A 229 0.71 -11.43 -0.59
CA CYS A 229 -0.42 -11.46 0.32
C CYS A 229 -1.29 -12.70 0.06
N PRO A 230 -0.89 -13.88 0.57
CA PRO A 230 -1.62 -15.12 0.31
C PRO A 230 -3.08 -15.07 0.77
N ALA A 231 -3.36 -14.34 1.85
CA ALA A 231 -4.68 -14.13 2.42
C ALA A 231 -5.70 -13.49 1.46
N LEU A 232 -5.26 -12.89 0.34
CA LEU A 232 -6.15 -12.42 -0.72
C LEU A 232 -7.04 -13.54 -1.30
N MET A 233 -6.54 -14.77 -1.35
CA MET A 233 -7.30 -15.92 -1.86
C MET A 233 -8.40 -16.36 -0.89
N ASP A 234 -8.22 -16.13 0.41
CA ASP A 234 -9.23 -16.44 1.42
C ASP A 234 -10.25 -15.32 1.57
N ASN A 235 -9.80 -14.06 1.44
CA ASN A 235 -10.58 -12.89 1.83
C ASN A 235 -11.23 -12.14 0.65
N LEU A 236 -10.66 -12.21 -0.56
CA LEU A 236 -11.05 -11.32 -1.66
C LEU A 236 -11.57 -12.04 -2.91
N VAL A 237 -10.92 -13.11 -3.35
CA VAL A 237 -11.20 -13.72 -4.66
C VAL A 237 -11.11 -15.25 -4.65
N PRO A 238 -12.02 -15.96 -5.35
CA PRO A 238 -12.11 -17.42 -5.27
C PRO A 238 -11.11 -18.17 -6.17
N ALA A 239 -10.37 -17.46 -7.03
CA ALA A 239 -9.44 -18.06 -7.99
C ALA A 239 -8.43 -17.01 -8.49
N LEU A 240 -7.25 -17.47 -8.93
CA LEU A 240 -6.18 -16.57 -9.39
C LEU A 240 -6.59 -15.74 -10.62
N GLY A 241 -7.38 -16.31 -11.54
CA GLY A 241 -7.94 -15.55 -12.65
C GLY A 241 -8.90 -14.43 -12.21
N ALA A 242 -9.59 -14.60 -11.07
CA ALA A 242 -10.42 -13.55 -10.49
C ALA A 242 -9.56 -12.47 -9.82
N LEU A 243 -8.43 -12.84 -9.19
CA LEU A 243 -7.43 -11.86 -8.73
C LEU A 243 -6.89 -11.05 -9.90
N ALA A 244 -6.42 -11.71 -10.97
CA ALA A 244 -5.90 -11.06 -12.16
C ALA A 244 -6.91 -10.08 -12.80
N ALA A 245 -8.20 -10.46 -12.81
CA ALA A 245 -9.26 -9.57 -13.31
C ALA A 245 -9.38 -8.26 -12.51
N THR A 246 -9.13 -8.25 -11.19
CA THR A 246 -9.20 -7.01 -10.39
C THR A 246 -8.06 -6.05 -10.72
N LEU A 247 -6.93 -6.56 -11.19
CA LEU A 247 -5.71 -5.79 -11.44
C LEU A 247 -5.78 -4.91 -12.68
N PHE A 248 -6.78 -5.09 -13.55
CA PHE A 248 -7.11 -4.11 -14.60
C PHE A 248 -7.62 -2.78 -14.04
N GLY A 249 -8.00 -2.74 -12.75
CA GLY A 249 -8.41 -1.52 -12.06
C GLY A 249 -7.22 -0.71 -11.54
N ARG A 250 -7.51 0.55 -11.19
CA ARG A 250 -6.52 1.49 -10.66
C ARG A 250 -6.34 1.43 -9.14
N HIS A 251 -6.93 0.43 -8.48
CA HIS A 251 -6.91 0.28 -7.04
C HIS A 251 -6.51 -1.14 -6.69
N TRP A 252 -5.47 -1.27 -5.86
CA TRP A 252 -5.05 -2.53 -5.29
C TRP A 252 -5.26 -2.50 -3.77
N LEU A 253 -5.87 -3.56 -3.25
CA LEU A 253 -6.11 -3.78 -1.83
C LEU A 253 -5.35 -5.04 -1.41
N PHE A 254 -4.64 -4.95 -0.29
CA PHE A 254 -4.04 -6.07 0.41
C PHE A 254 -4.62 -6.15 1.82
N ASP A 255 -4.99 -7.36 2.25
CA ASP A 255 -5.51 -7.64 3.59
C ASP A 255 -4.91 -8.96 4.11
N TRP A 256 -4.02 -8.87 5.09
CA TRP A 256 -3.30 -9.99 5.69
C TRP A 256 -4.00 -10.61 6.91
N SER A 257 -5.26 -10.21 7.18
CA SER A 257 -6.03 -10.72 8.32
C SER A 257 -6.39 -12.19 8.23
#